data_AF-A0A7X8HYB2-F1
#
_entry.id   AF-A0A7X8HYB2-F1
#
_cell.length_a   1.000
_cell.length_b   1.000
_cell.length_c   1.000
_cell.angle_alpha   90.00
_cell.angle_beta   90.00
_cell.angle_gamma   90.00
#
_symmetry.space_group_name_H-M   'P 1'
#
loop_
_entity.id
_entity.type
_entity.pdbx_description
1 polymer ?
#
loop_
_entity_poly.entity_id
_entity_poly.type
_entity_poly.pdbx_seq_one_letter_code
_entity_poly.pdbx_strand_id
1 'polypeptide(L)' 'MGSHEPLRHALAWLLTQRKVSTELIEQVSRRYDLSPLDEAFLREYFSKTPINKLKKQHCADLDSS' A
#
# COMPACT_ATOMS: atom_id res chain seq x y z
N MET A 1 10.41 -14.19 -13.85
CA MET A 1 10.54 -12.76 -14.21
C MET A 1 9.40 -12.02 -13.50
N GLY A 2 9.65 -11.50 -12.30
CA GLY A 2 8.59 -11.00 -11.41
C GLY A 2 8.21 -9.55 -11.74
N SER A 3 7.25 -9.35 -12.63
CA SER A 3 6.83 -8.03 -13.17
C SER A 3 6.23 -7.02 -12.17
N HIS A 4 6.40 -7.19 -10.86
CA HIS A 4 5.80 -6.32 -9.84
C HIS A 4 6.73 -5.98 -8.66
N GLU A 5 8.05 -6.14 -8.79
CA GLU A 5 9.01 -5.65 -7.79
C GLU A 5 8.83 -4.16 -7.43
N PRO A 6 8.71 -3.21 -8.38
CA PRO A 6 8.54 -1.80 -8.04
C PRO A 6 7.24 -1.54 -7.26
N LEU A 7 6.15 -2.23 -7.61
CA LEU A 7 4.90 -2.16 -6.86
C LEU A 7 5.07 -2.65 -5.42
N ARG A 8 5.77 -3.77 -5.19
CA ARG A 8 6.01 -4.28 -3.83
C ARG A 8 6.82 -3.32 -2.98
N HIS A 9 7.86 -2.71 -3.55
CA HIS A 9 8.66 -1.71 -2.85
C HIS A 9 7.85 -0.44 -2.52
N ALA A 10 7.05 0.04 -3.49
CA ALA A 10 6.12 1.13 -3.28
C ALA A 10 5.12 0.83 -2.16
N LEU A 11 4.51 -0.35 -2.18
CA LEU A 11 3.50 -0.77 -1.20
C LEU A 11 4.11 -0.94 0.19
N ALA A 12 5.27 -1.58 0.30
CA ALA A 12 6.00 -1.71 1.56
C ALA A 12 6.33 -0.33 2.16
N TRP A 13 6.77 0.62 1.33
CA TRP A 13 7.04 1.98 1.78
C TRP A 13 5.76 2.72 2.20
N LEU A 14 4.67 2.62 1.44
CA LEU A 14 3.38 3.22 1.78
C LEU A 14 2.82 2.68 3.11
N LEU A 15 3.00 1.39 3.40
CA LEU A 15 2.56 0.77 4.66
C LEU A 15 3.35 1.25 5.89
N THR A 16 4.57 1.77 5.70
CA THR A 16 5.31 2.41 6.81
C THR A 16 4.75 3.79 7.17
N GLN A 17 3.99 4.41 6.27
CA GLN A 17 3.42 5.73 6.49
C GLN A 17 2.20 5.64 7.41
N ARG A 18 2.10 6.56 8.38
CA ARG A 18 0.93 6.63 9.27
C ARG A 18 -0.36 7.03 8.54
N LYS A 19 -0.23 7.75 7.43
CA LYS A 19 -1.33 8.20 6.59
C LYS A 19 -0.87 8.16 5.14
N VAL A 20 -1.59 7.42 4.31
CA VAL A 20 -1.41 7.45 2.86
C VAL A 20 -2.41 8.44 2.29
N SER A 21 -1.91 9.47 1.61
CA SER A 21 -2.70 10.42 0.84
C SER A 21 -2.47 10.21 -0.64
N THR A 22 -3.36 10.75 -1.46
CA THR A 22 -3.28 10.70 -2.91
C THR A 22 -1.97 11.27 -3.45
N GLU A 23 -1.50 12.38 -2.90
CA GLU A 23 -0.20 12.99 -3.25
C GLU A 23 0.99 12.06 -2.94
N LEU A 24 0.88 11.29 -1.84
CA LEU A 24 1.92 10.38 -1.40
C LEU A 24 2.00 9.16 -2.33
N ILE A 25 0.85 8.70 -2.84
CA ILE A 25 0.77 7.66 -3.87
C ILE A 25 1.38 8.15 -5.20
N GLU A 26 1.09 9.38 -5.63
CA GLU A 26 1.70 9.97 -6.83
C GLU A 26 3.23 10.09 -6.71
N GLN A 27 3.72 10.53 -5.54
CA GLN A 27 5.16 10.62 -5.30
C GLN A 27 5.83 9.24 -5.37
N VAL A 28 5.22 8.22 -4.75
CA VAL A 28 5.73 6.85 -4.81
C VAL A 28 5.68 6.30 -6.22
N SER A 29 4.61 6.60 -6.96
CA SER A 29 4.41 6.18 -8.34
C SER A 29 5.56 6.66 -9.22
N ARG A 30 5.90 7.95 -9.13
CA ARG A 30 7.04 8.53 -9.85
C ARG A 30 8.39 8.00 -9.34
N ARG A 31 8.52 7.74 -8.05
CA ARG A 31 9.80 7.29 -7.44
C ARG A 31 10.16 5.85 -7.78
N TYR A 32 9.16 4.98 -7.92
CA TYR A 32 9.34 3.57 -8.25
C TYR A 32 9.00 3.23 -9.69
N ASP A 33 8.72 4.24 -10.52
CA ASP A 33 8.35 4.11 -11.94
C ASP A 33 7.16 3.16 -12.13
N LEU A 34 6.12 3.38 -11.32
CA LEU A 34 4.90 2.59 -11.37
C LEU A 34 4.11 2.89 -12.64
N SER A 35 3.44 1.87 -13.16
CA SER A 35 2.52 2.08 -14.27
C SER A 35 1.28 2.86 -13.81
N PRO A 36 0.58 3.56 -14.71
CA PRO A 36 -0.68 4.23 -14.39
C PRO A 36 -1.73 3.27 -13.78
N LEU A 37 -1.66 1.99 -14.16
CA LEU A 37 -2.52 0.93 -13.64
C LEU A 37 -2.20 0.62 -12.17
N ASP A 38 -0.91 0.51 -11.84
CA ASP A 38 -0.44 0.27 -10.47
C ASP A 38 -0.81 1.44 -9.54
N GLU A 39 -0.68 2.68 -10.03
CA GLU A 39 -1.07 3.86 -9.29
C GLU A 39 -2.58 3.91 -9.00
N ALA A 40 -3.41 3.61 -10.01
CA ALA A 40 -4.85 3.52 -9.87
C ALA A 40 -5.25 2.45 -8.85
N PHE A 41 -4.57 1.29 -8.87
CA PHE A 41 -4.77 0.23 -7.89
C PHE A 41 -4.45 0.70 -6.46
N LEU A 42 -3.32 1.39 -6.25
CA LEU A 42 -2.96 1.92 -4.93
C LEU A 42 -3.98 2.95 -4.44
N ARG A 43 -4.44 3.85 -5.32
CA ARG A 43 -5.48 4.84 -4.98
C ARG A 43 -6.77 4.16 -4.56
N GLU A 44 -7.21 3.13 -5.28
CA GLU A 44 -8.42 2.38 -4.94
C GLU A 44 -8.24 1.59 -3.63
N TYR A 45 -7.09 0.94 -3.44
CA TYR A 45 -6.78 0.15 -2.24
C TYR A 45 -6.80 0.99 -0.96
N PHE A 46 -6.13 2.16 -0.98
CA PHE A 46 -6.05 3.04 0.19
C PHE A 46 -7.28 3.95 0.37
N SER A 47 -8.10 4.17 -0.68
CA SER A 47 -9.37 4.89 -0.53
C SER A 47 -10.48 4.05 0.09
N LYS A 48 -10.51 2.73 -0.19
CA LYS A 48 -11.52 1.82 0.37
C LYS A 48 -11.22 1.38 1.80
N THR A 49 -9.99 1.52 2.30
CA THR A 49 -9.63 1.04 3.63
C THR A 49 -8.72 2.02 4.37
N PRO A 50 -9.20 2.72 5.40
CA PRO A 50 -8.33 3.54 6.24
C PRO A 50 -7.30 2.64 6.94
N ILE A 51 -6.01 2.95 6.79
CA ILE A 51 -4.86 2.18 7.35
C ILE A 51 -5.02 1.89 8.85
N ASN A 52 -5.76 2.71 9.58
CA ASN A 52 -6.07 2.52 10.99
C ASN A 52 -6.88 1.23 11.28
N LYS A 53 -7.49 0.61 10.27
CA LYS A 53 -8.13 -0.71 10.36
C LYS A 53 -7.22 -1.88 9.96
N LEU A 54 -6.20 -1.66 9.12
CA LEU A 54 -5.29 -2.74 8.68
C LEU A 54 -4.36 -3.21 9.81
N LYS A 55 -3.96 -2.30 10.72
CA LYS A 55 -3.14 -2.67 11.89
C LYS A 55 -3.85 -3.57 12.91
N LYS A 56 -5.20 -3.63 12.90
CA LYS A 56 -5.95 -4.44 13.87
C LYS A 56 -6.17 -5.89 13.44
N GLN A 57 -5.92 -6.26 12.17
CA GLN A 57 -6.12 -7.63 11.71
C GLN A 57 -4.86 -8.52 11.78
N HIS A 58 -3.65 -7.97 11.94
CA HIS A 58 -2.44 -8.80 12.07
C HIS A 58 -2.22 -9.33 13.51
N CYS A 59 -2.99 -8.88 14.50
CA CYS A 59 -2.82 -9.34 15.89
C CYS A 59 -3.94 -10.29 16.37
N ALA A 60 -4.94 -10.60 15.55
CA ALA A 60 -6.11 -11.36 16.01
C ALA A 60 -6.09 -12.86 15.65
N ASP A 61 -5.07 -13.35 14.93
CA ASP A 61 -5.03 -14.74 14.43
C ASP A 61 -4.05 -15.65 15.17
N LEU A 62 -3.52 -15.23 16.34
CA LEU A 62 -2.56 -16.04 17.12
C LEU A 62 -3.02 -16.39 18.53
N ASP A 63 -4.29 -16.20 18.89
CA ASP A 63 -4.81 -16.64 20.20
C ASP A 63 -6.25 -17.14 20.11
N SER A 64 -6.41 -18.38 19.69
CA SER A 64 -7.54 -19.23 20.08
C SER A 64 -7.01 -20.66 20.15
N SER A 65 -6.37 -20.95 21.28
CA SER A 65 -6.13 -22.32 21.77
C SER A 65 -7.36 -22.82 22.54
#